data_AF-A0A0F9LUQ7-F1
#
_entry.id   AF-A0A0F9LUQ7-F1
#
_cell.length_a   1.000
_cell.length_b   1.000
_cell.length_c   1.000
_cell.angle_alpha   90.00
_cell.angle_beta   90.00
_cell.angle_gamma   90.00
#
_symmetry.space_group_name_H-M   'P 1'
#
loop_
_entity.id
_entity.type
_entity.pdbx_description
1 polymer ?
#
loop_
_entity_poly.entity_id
_entity_poly.type
_entity_poly.pdbx_seq_one_letter_code
_entity_poly.pdbx_strand_id
1 'polypeptide(L)'
;MVRFTADHKVYIKILYWGMAGCGKTTIVDTLYRYTKENEKDIEPTGNLTKISMASGSTLYFDRGIFQSTKQQSRGKVFYHVYTVAGQR
;
A
#
# COMPACT_ATOMS: atom_id res chain seq x y z
N MET A 1 -2.02 12.05 -2.30
CA MET A 1 -1.50 13.09 -1.39
C MET A 1 -0.02 12.83 -1.18
N VAL A 2 0.83 13.86 -1.25
CA VAL A 2 2.29 13.75 -1.05
C VAL A 2 2.70 14.60 0.15
N ARG A 3 3.53 14.05 1.04
CA ARG A 3 4.09 14.75 2.20
C ARG A 3 5.60 14.68 2.17
N PHE A 4 6.24 15.84 2.29
CA PHE A 4 7.66 15.98 2.54
C PHE A 4 7.91 16.16 4.03
N THR A 5 9.03 15.67 4.51
CA THR A 5 9.45 15.76 5.91
C THR A 5 10.79 16.46 6.00
N ALA A 6 11.11 17.01 7.18
CA ALA A 6 12.34 17.76 7.40
C ALA A 6 13.61 16.91 7.18
N ASP A 7 13.50 15.59 7.35
CA ASP A 7 14.56 14.61 7.09
C ASP A 7 14.58 14.10 5.63
N HIS A 8 14.04 14.89 4.70
CA HIS A 8 14.01 14.61 3.26
C HIS A 8 13.33 13.28 2.88
N LYS A 9 12.47 12.71 3.75
CA LYS A 9 11.62 11.58 3.36
C LYS A 9 10.38 12.08 2.63
N VAL A 10 9.98 11.31 1.61
CA VAL A 10 8.78 11.58 0.82
C VAL A 10 7.78 10.47 1.07
N TYR A 11 6.57 10.84 1.49
CA TYR A 11 5.47 9.92 1.71
C TYR A 11 4.38 10.18 0.67
N ILE A 12 4.08 9.17 -0.14
CA ILE A 12 3.10 9.23 -1.22
C ILE A 12 1.95 8.30 -0.85
N LYS A 13 0.75 8.85 -0.73
CA LYS A 13 -0.47 8.07 -0.50
C LYS A 13 -1.13 7.69 -1.82
N ILE A 14 -1.36 6.39 -2.02
CA ILE A 14 -2.04 5.81 -3.18
C ILE A 14 -3.29 5.09 -2.69
N LEU A 15 -4.45 5.62 -3.09
CA LEU A 15 -5.74 5.00 -2.83
C LEU A 15 -6.23 4.28 -4.08
N TYR A 16 -6.49 2.98 -3.97
CA TYR A 16 -7.30 2.25 -4.95
C TYR A 16 -8.78 2.38 -4.58
N TRP A 17 -9.56 3.00 -5.46
CA TRP A 17 -11.00 3.25 -5.26
C TRP A 17 -11.84 2.72 -6.42
N GLY A 18 -13.11 2.42 -6.16
CA GLY A 18 -14.05 1.87 -7.14
C GLY A 18 -15.13 0.97 -6.53
N MET A 19 -16.11 0.58 -7.35
CA MET A 19 -17.30 -0.18 -6.92
C MET A 19 -16.96 -1.56 -6.34
N ALA A 20 -17.88 -2.13 -5.56
CA ALA A 20 -17.78 -3.53 -5.16
C ALA A 20 -17.57 -4.46 -6.38
N GLY A 21 -16.73 -5.48 -6.24
CA GLY A 21 -16.44 -6.44 -7.32
C GLY A 21 -15.35 -6.04 -8.32
N CYS A 22 -14.89 -4.78 -8.36
CA CYS A 22 -13.88 -4.36 -9.37
C CYS A 22 -12.42 -4.78 -9.07
N GLY A 23 -12.19 -5.67 -8.11
CA GLY A 23 -10.85 -6.27 -7.90
C GLY A 23 -9.82 -5.43 -7.13
N LYS A 24 -10.16 -4.26 -6.57
CA LYS A 24 -9.22 -3.41 -5.77
C LYS A 24 -8.50 -4.17 -4.67
N THR A 25 -9.25 -5.03 -3.98
CA THR A 25 -8.72 -5.94 -2.98
C THR A 25 -7.65 -6.81 -3.63
N THR A 26 -7.97 -7.55 -4.68
CA THR A 26 -7.00 -8.40 -5.36
C THR A 26 -5.75 -7.64 -5.81
N ILE A 27 -5.89 -6.45 -6.41
CA ILE A 27 -4.75 -5.66 -6.92
C ILE A 27 -3.69 -5.42 -5.85
N VAL A 28 -4.08 -4.93 -4.66
CA VAL A 28 -3.05 -4.60 -3.67
C VAL A 28 -2.55 -5.82 -2.90
N ASP A 29 -3.35 -6.89 -2.76
CA ASP A 29 -2.81 -8.17 -2.24
C ASP A 29 -1.76 -8.74 -3.20
N THR A 30 -2.07 -8.69 -4.50
CA THR A 30 -1.15 -9.09 -5.57
C THR A 30 0.11 -8.22 -5.53
N LEU A 31 0.00 -6.90 -5.43
CA LEU A 31 1.15 -6.00 -5.30
C LEU A 31 2.04 -6.40 -4.12
N TYR A 32 1.47 -6.55 -2.92
CA TYR A 32 2.24 -6.93 -1.74
C TYR A 32 2.97 -8.28 -1.93
N ARG A 33 2.26 -9.29 -2.43
CA ARG A 33 2.84 -10.61 -2.71
C ARG A 33 3.99 -10.51 -3.71
N TYR A 34 3.77 -9.82 -4.82
CA TYR A 34 4.80 -9.62 -5.84
C TYR A 34 6.04 -8.93 -5.29
N THR A 35 5.88 -7.90 -4.44
CA THR A 35 7.03 -7.19 -3.85
C THR A 35 7.78 -8.00 -2.79
N LYS A 36 7.15 -9.01 -2.18
CA LYS A 36 7.79 -9.88 -1.20
C LYS A 36 8.49 -11.07 -1.84
N GLU A 37 7.93 -11.61 -2.91
CA GLU A 37 8.44 -12.79 -3.60
C GLU A 37 9.51 -12.47 -4.65
N ASN A 38 9.60 -11.22 -5.11
CA ASN A 38 10.54 -10.82 -6.15
C ASN A 38 11.44 -9.69 -5.66
N GLU A 39 12.73 -9.73 -6.03
CA GLU A 39 13.61 -8.57 -5.90
C GLU A 39 13.09 -7.45 -6.81
N LYS A 40 12.50 -6.43 -6.19
CA LYS A 40 11.94 -5.27 -6.87
C LYS A 40 12.53 -4.00 -6.27
N ASP A 41 12.34 -2.91 -7.00
CA ASP A 41 12.76 -1.57 -6.57
C ASP A 41 11.96 -1.00 -5.38
N ILE A 42 11.09 -1.82 -4.78
CA ILE A 42 10.19 -1.49 -3.67
C ILE A 42 10.06 -2.70 -2.73
N GLU A 43 10.14 -2.43 -1.43
CA GLU A 43 10.02 -3.44 -0.39
C GLU A 43 8.97 -3.01 0.65
N PRO A 44 8.16 -3.93 1.19
CA PRO A 44 7.24 -3.62 2.29
C PRO A 44 8.01 -3.32 3.59
N THR A 45 7.75 -2.19 4.23
CA THR A 45 8.44 -1.76 5.47
C THR A 45 7.74 -2.19 6.76
N GLY A 46 6.66 -2.96 6.67
CA GLY A 46 5.89 -3.38 7.83
C GLY A 46 4.89 -4.48 7.51
N ASN A 47 4.27 -5.03 8.56
CA ASN A 47 3.29 -6.10 8.43
C ASN A 47 1.93 -5.55 7.95
N LEU A 48 1.32 -6.29 7.02
CA LEU A 48 -0.04 -6.02 6.54
C LEU A 48 -1.04 -6.05 7.69
N THR A 49 -1.80 -4.97 7.87
CA THR A 49 -2.92 -4.93 8.81
C THR A 49 -4.22 -4.97 8.02
N LYS A 50 -4.82 -6.16 7.94
CA LYS A 50 -6.11 -6.38 7.29
C LYS A 50 -7.23 -6.28 8.31
N ILE A 51 -8.05 -5.23 8.22
CA ILE A 51 -9.24 -5.07 9.07
C ILE A 51 -10.47 -5.55 8.28
N SER A 52 -10.90 -6.78 8.57
CA SER A 52 -12.07 -7.41 7.95
C SER A 52 -13.17 -7.63 8.98
N MET A 53 -14.43 -7.56 8.56
CA MET A 53 -15.56 -8.05 9.36
C MET A 53 -15.52 -9.58 9.41
N ALA A 54 -16.11 -10.16 10.47
CA ALA A 54 -16.28 -11.60 10.59
C ALA A 54 -17.05 -12.23 9.40
N SER A 55 -17.88 -11.44 8.72
CA SER A 55 -18.62 -11.83 7.50
C SER A 55 -17.75 -11.87 6.23
N GLY A 56 -16.43 -11.66 6.33
CA GLY A 56 -15.50 -11.59 5.19
C GLY A 56 -15.55 -10.27 4.42
N SER A 57 -16.51 -9.40 4.73
CA SER A 57 -16.60 -8.06 4.15
C SER A 57 -15.49 -7.17 4.70
N THR A 58 -14.75 -6.52 3.80
CA THR A 58 -13.65 -5.63 4.16
C THR A 58 -14.18 -4.29 4.66
N LEU A 59 -13.70 -3.80 5.81
CA LEU A 59 -13.93 -2.43 6.28
C LEU A 59 -12.82 -1.47 5.82
N TYR A 60 -11.57 -1.89 5.95
CA TYR A 60 -10.40 -1.09 5.58
C TYR A 60 -9.20 -1.99 5.25
N PHE A 61 -8.53 -1.73 4.12
CA PHE A 61 -7.25 -2.34 3.80
C PHE A 61 -6.16 -1.29 3.89
N ASP A 62 -5.41 -1.29 4.99
CA ASP A 62 -4.07 -0.72 4.96
C ASP A 62 -3.15 -1.77 4.36
N ARG A 63 -2.75 -1.57 3.11
CA ARG A 63 -1.90 -2.54 2.41
C ARG A 63 -0.41 -2.31 2.64
N GLY A 64 -0.10 -1.48 3.64
CA GLY A 64 1.24 -1.30 4.14
C GLY A 64 1.97 -0.15 3.45
N ILE A 65 3.08 0.20 4.07
CA ILE A 65 4.03 1.18 3.57
C ILE A 65 5.10 0.41 2.79
N PHE A 66 5.36 0.83 1.55
CA PHE A 66 6.41 0.29 0.70
C PHE A 66 7.52 1.33 0.58
N GLN A 67 8.77 0.94 0.74
CA GLN A 67 9.92 1.83 0.56
C GLN A 67 10.60 1.51 -0.76
N SER A 68 10.95 2.55 -1.53
CA SER A 68 11.80 2.35 -2.70
C SER A 68 13.24 2.03 -2.31
N THR A 69 13.85 1.06 -3.00
CA THR A 69 15.24 0.66 -2.81
C THR A 69 16.22 1.45 -3.71
N LYS A 70 15.72 2.17 -4.73
CA LYS A 70 16.55 2.92 -5.70
C LYS A 70 17.18 4.22 -5.19
N GLN A 71 16.61 4.84 -4.16
CA GLN A 71 16.95 6.21 -3.71
C GLN A 71 17.56 6.24 -2.32
N GLN A 72 18.54 5.37 -2.05
CA GLN A 72 19.16 5.24 -0.72
C GLN A 72 19.90 6.51 -0.26
N SER A 73 20.42 7.33 -1.18
CA SER A 73 21.32 8.45 -0.87
C SER A 73 20.72 9.86 -0.94
N ARG A 74 19.50 10.05 -1.47
CA ARG A 74 18.89 11.39 -1.70
C ARG A 74 17.54 11.62 -0.99
N GLY A 75 17.18 10.74 -0.07
CA GLY A 75 15.91 10.77 0.65
C GLY A 75 15.09 9.52 0.37
N LYS A 76 14.57 8.88 1.43
CA LYS A 76 13.77 7.66 1.30
C LYS A 76 12.36 8.01 0.82
N VAL A 77 11.90 7.30 -0.21
CA VAL A 77 10.53 7.42 -0.73
C VAL A 77 9.69 6.26 -0.22
N PHE A 78 8.55 6.59 0.38
CA PHE A 78 7.59 5.67 0.94
C PHE A 78 6.25 5.81 0.22
N TYR A 79 5.70 4.69 -0.22
CA TYR A 79 4.36 4.59 -0.79
C TYR A 79 3.44 3.95 0.26
N HIS A 80 2.45 4.71 0.71
CA HIS A 80 1.38 4.17 1.55
C HIS A 80 0.22 3.80 0.64
N VAL A 81 0.04 2.49 0.44
CA VAL A 81 -0.99 1.97 -0.46
C VAL A 81 -2.14 1.42 0.35
N TYR A 82 -3.36 1.83 0.02
CA TYR A 82 -4.57 1.37 0.70
C TYR A 82 -5.75 1.29 -0.25
N THR A 83 -6.77 0.52 0.14
CA THR A 83 -8.05 0.47 -0.57
C THR A 83 -9.18 0.56 0.44
N VAL A 84 -10.31 1.09 -0.02
CA VAL A 84 -11.55 1.15 0.76
C VAL A 84 -12.37 -0.13 0.58
N ALA A 85 -13.26 -0.37 1.54
CA ALA A 85 -14.38 -1.31 1.40
C ALA A 85 -15.15 -1.06 0.09
N GLY A 86 -15.69 -2.13 -0.49
CA GLY A 86 -16.56 -2.02 -1.65
C GLY A 86 -17.72 -1.08 -1.35
N GLN A 87 -17.77 0.03 -2.08
CA GLN A 87 -18.93 0.94 -2.05
C GLN A 87 -19.99 0.32 -2.98
N ARG A 88 -21.22 0.22 -2.47
CA ARG A 88 -22.40 -0.17 -3.26
C ARG A 88 -23.03 1.06 -3.88
#